data_AF-A0A8V0XNZ4-F1
#
_entry.id   AF-A0A8V0XNZ4-F1
#
_cell.length_a   1.000
_cell.length_b   1.000
_cell.length_c   1.000
_cell.angle_alpha   90.00
_cell.angle_beta   90.00
_cell.angle_gamma   90.00
#
_symmetry.space_group_name_H-M   'P 1'
#
loop_
_entity.id
_entity.type
_entity.pdbx_description
1 polymer ?
#
loop_
_entity_poly.entity_id
_entity_poly.type
_entity_poly.pdbx_seq_one_letter_code
_entity_poly.pdbx_strand_id
1 'polypeptide(L)'
;MAEPEQKRRIPLVPENLLKRRKAYQAIKATQAKQALLNKRKLQKGKQIQFKRLETFVRDSWRKRRDDVRLRRMEQRPGQVAVPEEHKLAFVVRITEIKGVSMRVRKVIELLRLRKIFTGTFVKLSPLSLKMLRIVEPYVAWGYPNLKSVRELILKRGQGKVNKKRVPLTNNMLIEEHLGNFGIICLEDLIHEIYSAGKYFRNVTDFLWPFQLSVARHAAQVKESTSLYVS
;
A
#
# COMPACT_ATOMS: atom_id res chain seq x y z
N MET A 1 -102.65 37.02 -43.74
CA MET A 1 -102.27 35.60 -43.94
C MET A 1 -100.83 35.43 -43.51
N ALA A 2 -100.58 34.61 -42.49
CA ALA A 2 -99.27 34.01 -42.23
C ALA A 2 -99.53 32.51 -42.09
N GLU A 3 -99.09 31.73 -43.07
CA GLU A 3 -99.20 30.27 -43.04
C GLU A 3 -98.07 29.64 -42.20
N PRO A 4 -98.32 28.49 -41.55
CA PRO A 4 -97.55 28.03 -40.39
C PRO A 4 -96.29 27.25 -40.80
N GLU A 5 -95.20 27.42 -40.04
CA GLU A 5 -94.01 26.58 -40.18
C GLU A 5 -94.30 25.14 -39.73
N GLN A 6 -94.40 24.22 -40.70
CA GLN A 6 -94.44 22.79 -40.44
C GLN A 6 -93.07 22.29 -39.96
N LYS A 7 -92.96 21.94 -38.68
CA LYS A 7 -91.83 21.15 -38.15
C LYS A 7 -91.80 19.77 -38.84
N ARG A 8 -90.86 19.58 -39.77
CA ARG A 8 -90.61 18.31 -40.46
C ARG A 8 -90.16 17.24 -39.45
N ARG A 9 -90.98 16.20 -39.28
CA ARG A 9 -90.67 15.00 -38.49
C ARG A 9 -89.52 14.25 -39.17
N ILE A 10 -88.40 14.08 -38.48
CA ILE A 10 -87.29 13.25 -38.97
C ILE A 10 -87.78 11.79 -38.99
N PRO A 11 -87.61 11.03 -40.09
CA PRO A 11 -87.96 9.62 -40.12
C PRO A 11 -87.25 8.88 -38.98
N LEU A 12 -88.00 8.12 -38.18
CA LEU A 12 -87.45 7.39 -37.05
C LEU A 12 -86.62 6.21 -37.57
N VAL A 13 -85.34 6.46 -37.84
CA VAL A 13 -84.42 5.41 -38.30
C VAL A 13 -84.23 4.42 -37.13
N PRO A 14 -84.42 3.11 -37.35
CA PRO A 14 -84.25 2.12 -36.29
C PRO A 14 -82.86 2.24 -35.67
N GLU A 15 -82.79 2.30 -34.34
CA GLU A 15 -81.51 2.51 -33.63
C GLU A 15 -80.43 1.52 -34.06
N ASN A 16 -80.82 0.26 -34.31
CA ASN A 16 -79.92 -0.80 -34.72
C ASN A 16 -79.20 -0.48 -36.05
N LEU A 17 -79.86 0.20 -36.98
CA LEU A 17 -79.28 0.61 -38.25
C LEU A 17 -78.25 1.74 -38.05
N LEU A 18 -78.57 2.72 -37.19
CA LEU A 18 -77.66 3.82 -36.86
C LEU A 18 -76.43 3.31 -36.10
N LYS A 19 -76.61 2.38 -35.15
CA LYS A 19 -75.51 1.72 -34.43
C LYS A 19 -74.62 0.92 -35.40
N ARG A 20 -75.19 0.17 -36.35
CA ARG A 20 -74.43 -0.54 -37.40
C ARG A 20 -73.65 0.41 -38.31
N ARG A 21 -74.23 1.53 -38.76
CA ARG A 21 -73.55 2.52 -39.61
C ARG A 21 -72.38 3.18 -38.88
N LYS A 22 -72.57 3.57 -37.62
CA LYS A 22 -71.48 4.12 -36.77
C LYS A 22 -70.37 3.10 -36.58
N ALA A 23 -70.70 1.84 -36.28
CA ALA A 23 -69.71 0.77 -36.14
C ALA A 23 -68.92 0.54 -37.45
N TYR A 24 -69.61 0.50 -38.60
CA TYR A 24 -68.97 0.33 -39.91
C TYR A 24 -68.04 1.51 -40.26
N GLN A 25 -68.48 2.74 -40.02
CA GLN A 25 -67.65 3.94 -40.22
C GLN A 25 -66.42 3.93 -39.30
N ALA A 26 -66.57 3.51 -38.04
CA ALA A 26 -65.47 3.37 -37.10
C ALA A 26 -64.45 2.31 -37.57
N ILE A 27 -64.91 1.14 -38.01
CA ILE A 27 -64.05 0.07 -38.57
C ILE A 27 -63.31 0.55 -39.82
N LYS A 28 -63.99 1.27 -40.71
CA LYS A 28 -63.36 1.80 -41.93
C LYS A 28 -62.30 2.86 -41.60
N ALA A 29 -62.57 3.73 -40.62
CA ALA A 29 -61.62 4.74 -40.16
C ALA A 29 -60.39 4.11 -39.49
N THR A 30 -60.57 3.06 -38.67
CA THR A 30 -59.45 2.35 -38.04
C THR A 30 -58.60 1.62 -39.06
N GLN A 31 -59.21 0.96 -40.05
CA GLN A 31 -58.49 0.32 -41.16
C GLN A 31 -57.68 1.33 -41.98
N ALA A 32 -58.26 2.48 -42.33
CA ALA A 32 -57.56 3.54 -43.04
C ALA A 32 -56.36 4.09 -42.24
N LYS A 33 -56.54 4.29 -40.93
CA LYS A 33 -55.46 4.73 -40.03
C LYS A 33 -54.33 3.70 -39.95
N GLN A 34 -54.67 2.41 -39.83
CA GLN A 34 -53.69 1.32 -39.81
C GLN A 34 -52.92 1.21 -41.12
N ALA A 35 -53.59 1.33 -42.27
CA ALA A 35 -52.95 1.32 -43.58
C ALA A 35 -51.94 2.48 -43.74
N LEU A 36 -52.27 3.67 -43.24
CA LEU A 36 -51.38 4.84 -43.27
C LEU A 36 -50.16 4.65 -42.36
N LEU A 37 -50.34 4.07 -41.17
CA LEU A 37 -49.24 3.73 -40.27
C LEU A 37 -48.33 2.66 -40.88
N ASN A 38 -48.89 1.66 -41.55
CA ASN A 38 -48.12 0.62 -42.24
C ASN A 38 -47.31 1.22 -43.40
N LYS A 39 -47.91 2.10 -44.21
CA LYS A 39 -47.17 2.85 -45.26
C LYS A 39 -46.02 3.67 -44.69
N ARG A 40 -46.23 4.38 -43.56
CA ARG A 40 -45.16 5.13 -42.88
C ARG A 40 -44.05 4.24 -42.34
N LYS A 41 -44.38 3.04 -41.82
CA LYS A 41 -43.38 2.05 -41.37
C LYS A 41 -42.55 1.52 -42.54
N LEU A 42 -43.18 1.22 -43.68
CA LEU A 42 -42.48 0.79 -44.90
C LEU A 42 -41.58 1.91 -45.47
N GLN A 43 -42.06 3.15 -45.52
CA GLN A 43 -41.25 4.30 -45.97
C GLN A 43 -40.08 4.60 -45.02
N LYS A 44 -40.24 4.34 -43.72
CA LYS A 44 -39.17 4.39 -42.71
C LYS A 44 -38.30 3.12 -42.68
N GLY A 45 -38.35 2.27 -43.70
CA GLY A 45 -37.41 1.15 -43.86
C GLY A 45 -35.99 1.64 -43.58
N LYS A 46 -35.28 0.94 -42.69
CA LYS A 46 -33.95 1.35 -42.21
C LYS A 46 -33.06 1.65 -43.42
N GLN A 47 -32.71 2.91 -43.61
CA GLN A 47 -31.59 3.24 -44.50
C GLN A 47 -30.40 2.44 -44.00
N ILE A 48 -29.86 1.58 -44.86
CA ILE A 48 -28.63 0.84 -44.58
C ILE A 48 -27.57 1.93 -44.39
N GLN A 49 -27.23 2.24 -43.14
CA GLN A 49 -26.17 3.19 -42.84
C GLN A 49 -24.87 2.58 -43.33
N PHE A 50 -24.45 3.00 -44.52
CA PHE A 50 -23.18 2.61 -45.08
C PHE A 50 -22.07 3.27 -44.26
N LYS A 51 -21.53 2.53 -43.30
CA LYS A 51 -20.34 2.96 -42.57
C LYS A 51 -19.15 2.88 -43.53
N ARG A 52 -18.41 3.98 -43.65
CA ARG A 52 -17.19 4.01 -44.48
C ARG A 52 -16.14 3.07 -43.90
N LEU A 53 -15.34 2.44 -44.77
CA LEU A 53 -14.25 1.55 -44.37
C LEU A 53 -13.30 2.19 -43.33
N GLU A 54 -13.03 3.50 -43.49
CA GLU A 54 -12.25 4.33 -42.56
C GLU A 54 -12.75 4.26 -41.11
N THR A 55 -14.07 4.17 -40.90
CA THR A 55 -14.65 4.11 -39.55
C THR A 55 -14.36 2.78 -38.87
N PHE A 56 -14.42 1.67 -39.62
CA PHE A 56 -14.06 0.34 -39.11
C PHE A 56 -12.59 0.26 -38.73
N VAL A 57 -11.72 0.82 -39.57
CA VAL A 57 -10.28 0.91 -39.29
C VAL A 57 -10.10 1.72 -38.00
N ARG A 58 -10.63 2.95 -37.92
CA ARG A 58 -10.52 3.83 -36.76
C ARG A 58 -11.01 3.20 -35.45
N ASP A 59 -12.11 2.45 -35.49
CA ASP A 59 -12.68 1.77 -34.32
C ASP A 59 -11.80 0.59 -33.87
N SER A 60 -11.21 -0.15 -34.81
CA SER A 60 -10.23 -1.20 -34.51
C SER A 60 -8.98 -0.65 -33.82
N TRP A 61 -8.42 0.47 -34.32
CA TRP A 61 -7.29 1.15 -33.68
C TRP A 61 -7.64 1.69 -32.29
N ARG A 62 -8.85 2.21 -32.10
CA ARG A 62 -9.32 2.69 -30.80
C ARG A 62 -9.40 1.53 -29.80
N LYS A 63 -10.06 0.43 -30.19
CA LYS A 63 -10.20 -0.76 -29.37
C LYS A 63 -8.85 -1.35 -28.98
N ARG A 64 -7.90 -1.44 -29.92
CA ARG A 64 -6.54 -1.91 -29.64
C ARG A 64 -5.80 -1.02 -28.63
N ARG A 65 -5.95 0.31 -28.73
CA ARG A 65 -5.38 1.25 -27.74
C ARG A 65 -6.04 1.11 -26.37
N ASP A 66 -7.36 0.90 -26.34
CA ASP A 66 -8.11 0.66 -25.12
C ASP A 66 -7.67 -0.63 -24.44
N ASP A 67 -7.55 -1.74 -25.19
CA ASP A 67 -7.08 -3.03 -24.67
C ASP A 67 -5.66 -2.94 -24.10
N VAL A 68 -4.76 -2.21 -24.78
CA VAL A 68 -3.39 -1.96 -24.27
C VAL A 68 -3.43 -1.11 -23.00
N ARG A 69 -4.33 -0.13 -22.90
CA ARG A 69 -4.49 0.70 -21.70
C ARG A 69 -5.00 -0.14 -20.53
N LEU A 70 -6.02 -0.98 -20.76
CA LEU A 70 -6.59 -1.88 -19.76
C LEU A 70 -5.54 -2.87 -19.25
N ARG A 71 -4.79 -3.53 -20.14
CA ARG A 71 -3.68 -4.42 -19.76
C ARG A 71 -2.59 -3.70 -18.94
N ARG A 72 -2.27 -2.44 -19.29
CA ARG A 72 -1.31 -1.63 -18.51
C ARG A 72 -1.85 -1.23 -17.14
N MET A 73 -3.15 -0.99 -17.01
CA MET A 73 -3.80 -0.69 -15.74
C MET A 73 -3.85 -1.92 -14.82
N GLU A 74 -4.11 -3.11 -15.38
CA GLU A 74 -4.08 -4.39 -14.64
C GLU A 74 -2.67 -4.75 -14.16
N GLN A 75 -1.65 -4.46 -14.98
CA GLN A 75 -0.25 -4.65 -14.60
C GLN A 75 0.32 -3.52 -13.74
N ARG A 76 -0.43 -2.42 -13.54
CA ARG A 76 0.01 -1.34 -12.68
C ARG A 76 -0.04 -1.88 -11.25
N PRO A 77 1.10 -1.97 -10.54
CA PRO A 77 1.05 -2.36 -9.13
C PRO A 77 0.10 -1.39 -8.43
N GLY A 78 -0.82 -1.93 -7.62
CA GLY A 78 -1.73 -1.12 -6.81
C GLY A 78 -0.96 -0.12 -5.95
N GLN A 79 -1.65 0.84 -5.33
CA GLN A 79 -1.01 1.68 -4.32
C GLN A 79 -0.39 0.78 -3.26
N VAL A 80 0.94 0.65 -3.30
CA VAL A 80 1.70 -0.11 -2.31
C VAL A 80 1.42 0.56 -0.98
N ALA A 81 0.84 -0.18 -0.03
CA ALA A 81 0.70 0.29 1.34
C ALA A 81 2.07 0.81 1.77
N VAL A 82 2.13 2.09 2.17
CA VAL A 82 3.37 2.70 2.64
C VAL A 82 3.91 1.79 3.74
N PRO A 83 5.12 1.21 3.59
CA PRO A 83 5.66 0.29 4.57
C PRO A 83 5.66 0.98 5.93
N GLU A 84 5.16 0.27 6.94
CA GLU A 84 5.12 0.77 8.31
C GLU A 84 6.52 1.26 8.70
N GLU A 85 6.64 2.51 9.17
CA GLU A 85 7.94 3.09 9.49
C GLU A 85 8.63 2.24 10.57
N HIS A 86 9.82 1.74 10.26
CA HIS A 86 10.60 0.97 11.22
C HIS A 86 11.03 1.85 12.40
N LYS A 87 10.74 1.39 13.62
CA LYS A 87 11.01 2.12 14.87
C LYS A 87 12.37 1.81 15.50
N LEU A 88 13.05 0.77 15.01
CA LEU A 88 14.28 0.23 15.58
C LEU A 88 15.34 0.02 14.50
N ALA A 89 16.57 0.47 14.77
CA ALA A 89 17.74 0.10 14.01
C ALA A 89 18.74 -0.69 14.86
N PHE A 90 19.42 -1.64 14.22
CA PHE A 90 20.61 -2.26 14.75
C PHE A 90 21.83 -1.69 14.05
N VAL A 91 22.80 -1.24 14.83
CA VAL A 91 23.90 -0.41 14.37
C VAL A 91 25.21 -1.09 14.72
N VAL A 92 26.06 -1.37 13.74
CA VAL A 92 27.33 -2.10 13.90
C VAL A 92 28.48 -1.28 13.35
N ARG A 93 29.53 -1.13 14.14
CA ARG A 93 30.76 -0.49 13.69
C ARG A 93 31.61 -1.46 12.84
N ILE A 94 31.97 -1.03 11.63
CA ILE A 94 32.73 -1.85 10.67
C ILE A 94 34.17 -1.39 10.52
N THR A 95 34.45 -0.09 10.63
CA THR A 95 35.78 0.46 10.35
C THR A 95 36.47 0.99 11.60
N GLU A 96 37.80 1.08 11.52
CA GLU A 96 38.62 1.78 12.51
C GLU A 96 38.46 3.29 12.35
N ILE A 97 38.56 4.00 13.47
CA ILE A 97 38.30 5.44 13.54
C ILE A 97 39.62 6.12 13.89
N LYS A 98 40.51 6.23 12.90
CA LYS A 98 41.78 6.96 13.01
C LYS A 98 41.64 8.29 12.26
N GLY A 99 42.04 9.41 12.89
CA GLY A 99 42.04 10.73 12.25
C GLY A 99 40.67 11.35 11.92
N VAL A 100 39.56 10.85 12.48
CA VAL A 100 38.23 11.39 12.17
C VAL A 100 37.94 12.71 12.88
N SER A 101 37.00 13.48 12.31
CA SER A 101 36.49 14.71 12.93
C SER A 101 35.89 14.45 14.32
N MET A 102 36.02 15.44 15.22
CA MET A 102 35.45 15.34 16.58
C MET A 102 33.94 15.10 16.58
N ARG A 103 33.22 15.60 15.56
CA ARG A 103 31.77 15.41 15.42
C ARG A 103 31.43 13.92 15.24
N VAL A 104 32.11 13.23 14.34
CA VAL A 104 31.91 11.79 14.10
C VAL A 104 32.29 10.98 15.34
N ARG A 105 33.44 11.29 15.96
CA ARG A 105 33.91 10.62 17.17
C ARG A 105 32.88 10.71 18.31
N LYS A 106 32.34 11.91 18.57
CA LYS A 106 31.30 12.12 19.59
C LYS A 106 30.03 11.31 19.31
N VAL A 107 29.57 11.25 18.05
CA VAL A 107 28.38 10.45 17.71
C VAL A 107 28.64 8.95 17.94
N ILE A 108 29.81 8.45 17.58
CA ILE A 108 30.16 7.04 17.79
C ILE A 108 30.26 6.69 19.28
N GLU A 109 30.80 7.60 20.08
CA GLU A 109 30.83 7.47 21.55
C GLU A 109 29.43 7.48 22.15
N LEU A 110 28.52 8.34 21.67
CA LEU A 110 27.11 8.38 22.07
C LEU A 110 26.39 7.07 21.73
N LEU A 111 26.68 6.48 20.57
CA LEU A 111 26.16 5.17 20.16
C LEU A 111 26.79 3.98 20.90
N ARG A 112 27.83 4.25 21.72
CA ARG A 112 28.58 3.27 22.53
C ARG A 112 29.39 2.26 21.70
N LEU A 113 29.74 2.62 20.47
CA LEU A 113 30.44 1.75 19.50
C LEU A 113 31.97 1.94 19.58
N ARG A 114 32.56 1.67 20.75
CA ARG A 114 33.98 1.93 21.02
C ARG A 114 34.95 0.95 20.36
N LYS A 115 34.56 -0.31 20.19
CA LYS A 115 35.39 -1.35 19.55
C LYS A 115 34.87 -1.63 18.14
N ILE A 116 35.72 -2.16 17.27
CA ILE A 116 35.29 -2.66 15.97
C ILE A 116 34.37 -3.89 16.15
N PHE A 117 33.42 -4.08 15.24
CA PHE A 117 32.42 -5.15 15.31
C PHE A 117 31.58 -5.15 16.59
N THR A 118 31.44 -4.00 17.27
CA THR A 118 30.41 -3.86 18.29
C THR A 118 29.10 -3.43 17.67
N GLY A 119 27.98 -3.92 18.21
CA GLY A 119 26.64 -3.54 17.80
C GLY A 119 25.78 -3.01 18.95
N THR A 120 24.90 -2.06 18.66
CA THR A 120 23.90 -1.53 19.61
C THR A 120 22.54 -1.34 18.93
N PHE A 121 21.47 -1.46 19.71
CA PHE A 121 20.13 -1.10 19.28
C PHE A 121 19.90 0.40 19.47
N VAL A 122 19.28 1.03 18.47
CA VAL A 122 18.96 2.46 18.46
C VAL A 122 17.51 2.66 18.08
N LYS A 123 16.77 3.38 18.92
CA LYS A 123 15.40 3.80 18.61
C LYS A 123 15.44 4.87 17.52
N LEU A 124 14.68 4.65 16.47
CA LEU A 124 14.62 5.54 15.33
C LEU A 124 13.71 6.73 15.63
N SER A 125 14.32 7.89 15.49
CA SER A 125 13.74 9.23 15.52
C SER A 125 14.40 10.07 14.41
N PRO A 126 13.78 11.18 13.98
CA PRO A 126 14.38 12.06 12.97
C PRO A 126 15.78 12.55 13.35
N LEU A 127 16.05 12.73 14.64
CA LEU A 127 17.37 13.11 15.16
C LEU A 127 18.37 11.97 15.07
N SER A 128 17.98 10.76 15.48
CA SER A 128 18.85 9.59 15.38
C SER A 128 19.21 9.26 13.93
N LEU A 129 18.29 9.45 12.97
CA LEU A 129 18.56 9.26 11.55
C LEU A 129 19.60 10.27 11.04
N LYS A 130 19.49 11.55 11.44
CA LYS A 130 20.52 12.56 11.12
C LYS A 130 21.88 12.19 11.74
N MET A 131 21.90 11.65 12.96
CA MET A 131 23.13 11.16 13.58
C MET A 131 23.72 9.97 12.81
N LEU A 132 22.90 9.00 12.42
CA LEU A 132 23.32 7.83 11.67
C LEU A 132 23.90 8.21 10.30
N ARG A 133 23.32 9.18 9.61
CA ARG A 133 23.86 9.73 8.35
C ARG A 133 25.27 10.33 8.49
N ILE A 134 25.60 10.91 9.65
CA ILE A 134 26.95 11.48 9.91
C ILE A 134 27.99 10.36 10.05
N VAL A 135 27.61 9.21 10.60
CA VAL A 135 28.53 8.09 10.91
C VAL A 135 28.42 6.93 9.93
N GLU A 136 27.58 7.05 8.91
CA GLU A 136 27.34 6.09 7.83
C GLU A 136 28.62 5.49 7.23
N PRO A 137 29.70 6.24 6.93
CA PRO A 137 30.92 5.63 6.39
C PRO A 137 31.66 4.72 7.37
N TYR A 138 31.37 4.80 8.68
CA TYR A 138 32.06 4.01 9.71
C TYR A 138 31.22 2.84 10.26
N VAL A 139 29.93 2.84 9.96
CA VAL A 139 28.92 2.06 10.66
C VAL A 139 27.91 1.55 9.63
N ALA A 140 27.69 0.24 9.61
CA ALA A 140 26.51 -0.30 8.94
C ALA A 140 25.36 -0.35 9.93
N TRP A 141 24.16 -0.02 9.46
CA TRP A 141 22.95 -0.14 10.24
C TRP A 141 21.79 -0.59 9.35
N GLY A 142 20.79 -1.19 9.98
CA GLY A 142 19.60 -1.66 9.30
C GLY A 142 18.51 -2.05 10.29
N TYR A 143 17.36 -2.48 9.77
CA TYR A 143 16.21 -2.86 10.57
C TYR A 143 16.31 -4.35 10.95
N PRO A 144 16.39 -4.69 12.25
CA PRO A 144 16.48 -6.08 12.66
C PRO A 144 15.09 -6.74 12.64
N ASN A 145 15.05 -8.03 12.31
CA ASN A 145 13.86 -8.88 12.49
C ASN A 145 13.79 -9.34 13.96
N LEU A 146 12.59 -9.63 14.48
CA LEU A 146 12.36 -10.19 15.82
C LEU A 146 13.23 -11.43 16.09
N LYS A 147 13.35 -12.32 15.10
CA LYS A 147 14.24 -13.49 15.19
C LYS A 147 15.69 -13.09 15.43
N SER A 148 16.18 -12.08 14.69
CA SER A 148 17.55 -11.58 14.83
C SER A 148 17.78 -10.91 16.19
N VAL A 149 16.80 -10.12 16.68
CA VAL A 149 16.87 -9.50 18.02
C VAL A 149 16.94 -10.57 19.10
N ARG A 150 16.04 -11.56 19.06
CA ARG A 150 16.00 -12.70 19.97
C ARG A 150 17.33 -13.46 19.99
N GLU A 151 17.83 -13.87 18.83
CA GLU A 151 19.08 -14.63 18.74
C GLU A 151 20.27 -13.84 19.24
N LEU A 152 20.31 -12.53 18.98
CA LEU A 152 21.40 -11.66 19.43
C LEU A 152 21.43 -11.55 20.96
N ILE A 153 20.27 -11.31 21.57
CA ILE A 153 20.14 -11.19 23.03
C ILE A 153 20.41 -12.53 23.71
N LEU A 154 19.87 -13.63 23.20
CA LEU A 154 20.09 -14.95 23.80
C LEU A 154 21.55 -15.41 23.68
N LYS A 155 22.18 -15.24 22.51
CA LYS A 155 23.54 -15.77 22.26
C LYS A 155 24.66 -14.84 22.75
N ARG A 156 24.41 -13.52 22.75
CA ARG A 156 25.45 -12.50 22.99
C ARG A 156 25.02 -11.41 23.98
N GLY A 157 23.85 -11.53 24.59
CA GLY A 157 23.34 -10.57 25.57
C GLY A 157 24.16 -10.58 26.84
N GLN A 158 24.60 -9.39 27.23
CA GLN A 158 25.30 -9.15 28.49
C GLN A 158 24.67 -7.93 29.15
N GLY A 159 24.37 -8.03 30.44
CA GLY A 159 23.94 -6.92 31.27
C GLY A 159 25.13 -6.16 31.84
N LYS A 160 24.92 -4.87 32.09
CA LYS A 160 25.84 -3.98 32.80
C LYS A 160 25.41 -3.91 34.26
N VAL A 161 26.02 -4.74 35.11
CA VAL A 161 25.76 -4.79 36.55
C VAL A 161 26.98 -4.28 37.29
N ASN A 162 26.83 -3.26 38.14
CA ASN A 162 27.94 -2.70 38.92
C ASN A 162 29.18 -2.36 38.08
N LYS A 163 28.97 -1.80 36.87
CA LYS A 163 30.00 -1.50 35.85
C LYS A 163 30.77 -2.71 35.29
N LYS A 164 30.38 -3.94 35.65
CA LYS A 164 30.91 -5.19 35.10
C LYS A 164 29.96 -5.77 34.04
N ARG A 165 30.51 -6.62 33.17
CA ARG A 165 29.73 -7.36 32.16
C ARG A 165 29.30 -8.70 32.76
N VAL A 166 28.02 -8.96 32.79
CA VAL A 166 27.45 -10.22 33.31
C VAL A 166 26.56 -10.84 32.25
N PRO A 167 26.69 -12.14 31.94
CA PRO A 167 25.81 -12.81 30.98
C PRO A 167 24.36 -12.87 31.50
N LEU A 168 23.39 -12.78 30.60
CA LEU A 168 21.96 -12.87 30.91
C LEU A 168 21.50 -14.32 31.04
N THR A 169 21.98 -15.03 32.07
CA THR A 169 21.66 -16.47 32.25
C THR A 169 20.33 -16.69 32.98
N ASN A 170 20.02 -15.87 33.98
CA ASN A 170 18.86 -16.05 34.86
C ASN A 170 17.94 -14.83 34.82
N ASN A 171 16.62 -15.05 34.88
CA ASN A 171 15.62 -13.97 34.90
C ASN A 171 15.72 -13.09 36.15
N MET A 172 16.20 -13.61 37.29
CA MET A 172 16.34 -12.82 38.53
C MET A 172 17.19 -11.58 38.32
N LEU A 173 18.28 -11.67 37.54
CA LEU A 173 19.16 -10.53 37.28
C LEU A 173 18.45 -9.44 36.46
N ILE A 174 17.55 -9.84 35.57
CA ILE A 174 16.74 -8.90 34.76
C ILE A 174 15.72 -8.23 35.67
N GLU A 175 15.00 -9.00 36.48
CA GLU A 175 13.99 -8.50 37.41
C GLU A 175 14.59 -7.54 38.46
N GLU A 176 15.74 -7.85 39.04
CA GLU A 176 16.42 -6.99 40.01
C GLU A 176 16.76 -5.61 39.45
N HIS A 177 17.12 -5.52 38.16
CA HIS A 177 17.54 -4.26 37.53
C HIS A 177 16.43 -3.54 36.76
N LEU A 178 15.50 -4.27 36.18
CA LEU A 178 14.47 -3.75 35.27
C LEU A 178 13.03 -4.02 35.75
N GLY A 179 12.84 -4.68 36.90
CA GLY A 179 11.52 -4.97 37.46
C GLY A 179 10.69 -3.71 37.72
N ASN A 180 11.33 -2.60 38.09
CA ASN A 180 10.69 -1.29 38.25
C ASN A 180 10.03 -0.77 36.95
N PHE A 181 10.48 -1.26 35.79
CA PHE A 181 9.94 -0.90 34.47
C PHE A 181 8.94 -1.94 33.94
N GLY A 182 8.60 -2.96 34.74
CA GLY A 182 7.71 -4.05 34.34
C GLY A 182 8.38 -5.09 33.43
N ILE A 183 9.70 -5.20 33.47
CA ILE A 183 10.47 -6.16 32.66
C ILE A 183 11.03 -7.22 33.60
N ILE A 184 10.41 -8.40 33.61
CA ILE A 184 10.68 -9.45 34.60
C ILE A 184 11.55 -10.54 33.98
N CYS A 185 11.32 -10.85 32.69
CA CYS A 185 12.03 -11.91 32.01
C CYS A 185 12.74 -11.45 30.74
N LEU A 186 13.54 -12.35 30.17
CA LEU A 186 14.27 -12.12 28.92
C LEU A 186 13.32 -11.86 27.74
N GLU A 187 12.13 -12.47 27.74
CA GLU A 187 11.11 -12.28 26.70
C GLU A 187 10.56 -10.85 26.71
N ASP A 188 10.24 -10.32 27.89
CA ASP A 188 9.80 -8.92 28.06
C ASP A 188 10.86 -7.95 27.57
N LEU A 189 12.14 -8.26 27.83
CA LEU A 189 13.27 -7.47 27.37
C LEU A 189 13.39 -7.48 25.84
N ILE A 190 13.22 -8.63 25.19
CA ILE A 190 13.19 -8.75 23.73
C ILE A 190 12.03 -7.93 23.15
N HIS A 191 10.84 -8.07 23.74
CA HIS A 191 9.65 -7.36 23.31
C HIS A 191 9.82 -5.84 23.43
N GLU A 192 10.33 -5.34 24.55
CA GLU A 192 10.54 -3.90 24.78
C GLU A 192 11.56 -3.31 23.79
N ILE A 193 12.59 -4.07 23.42
CA ILE A 193 13.57 -3.66 22.40
C ILE A 193 12.93 -3.62 21.02
N TYR A 194 12.29 -4.71 20.60
CA TYR A 194 11.71 -4.83 19.25
C TYR A 194 10.61 -3.79 19.01
N SER A 195 9.74 -3.59 19.99
CA SER A 195 8.65 -2.61 19.95
C SER A 195 9.14 -1.17 20.13
N ALA A 196 10.42 -0.97 20.48
CA ALA A 196 11.00 0.33 20.81
C ALA A 196 10.17 1.13 21.83
N GLY A 197 9.82 0.47 22.94
CA GLY A 197 8.85 0.93 23.93
C GLY A 197 9.26 2.17 24.73
N LYS A 198 8.56 2.39 25.85
CA LYS A 198 8.73 3.57 26.72
C LYS A 198 10.06 3.52 27.47
N TYR A 199 10.47 2.34 27.92
CA TYR A 199 11.66 2.10 28.73
C TYR A 199 12.85 1.59 27.90
N PHE A 200 12.76 1.70 26.57
CA PHE A 200 13.83 1.33 25.64
C PHE A 200 15.21 1.88 26.03
N ARG A 201 15.28 3.13 26.50
CA ARG A 201 16.53 3.75 26.94
C ARG A 201 17.14 3.01 28.14
N ASN A 202 16.33 2.70 29.14
CA ASN A 202 16.74 1.97 30.34
C ASN A 202 17.24 0.57 29.99
N VAL A 203 16.52 -0.14 29.12
CA VAL A 203 16.92 -1.47 28.64
C VAL A 203 18.21 -1.43 27.85
N THR A 204 18.32 -0.47 26.92
CA THR A 204 19.55 -0.33 26.13
C THR A 204 20.74 0.10 26.99
N ASP A 205 20.56 0.91 28.03
CA ASP A 205 21.60 1.29 28.98
C ASP A 205 22.03 0.14 29.90
N PHE A 206 21.10 -0.73 30.26
CA PHE A 206 21.39 -2.00 30.93
C PHE A 206 22.16 -2.97 30.02
N LEU A 207 21.79 -3.10 28.75
CA LEU A 207 22.50 -3.95 27.81
C LEU A 207 23.89 -3.40 27.47
N TRP A 208 24.88 -4.28 27.59
CA TRP A 208 26.22 -3.99 27.10
C TRP A 208 26.25 -4.09 25.56
N PRO A 209 26.99 -3.21 24.85
CA PRO A 209 27.17 -3.33 23.41
C PRO A 209 27.62 -4.74 22.98
N PHE A 210 26.90 -5.33 22.03
CA PHE A 210 27.11 -6.69 21.56
C PHE A 210 28.44 -6.79 20.84
N GLN A 211 29.30 -7.73 21.24
CA GLN A 211 30.54 -8.00 20.53
C GLN A 211 30.28 -9.05 19.44
N LEU A 212 30.36 -8.63 18.18
CA LEU A 212 30.12 -9.47 17.00
C LEU A 212 31.43 -10.08 16.50
N SER A 213 31.31 -11.25 15.87
CA SER A 213 32.40 -11.85 15.11
C SER A 213 32.40 -11.29 13.69
N VAL A 214 33.54 -11.34 13.02
CA VAL A 214 33.65 -10.92 11.61
C VAL A 214 32.68 -11.74 10.76
N ALA A 215 31.99 -11.07 9.84
CA ALA A 215 31.09 -11.74 8.90
C ALA A 215 31.92 -12.64 7.96
N ARG A 216 31.61 -13.94 7.93
CA ARG A 216 32.39 -14.95 7.18
C ARG A 216 32.57 -14.60 5.70
N HIS A 217 31.56 -13.98 5.08
CA HIS A 217 31.60 -13.62 3.65
C HIS A 217 32.14 -12.21 3.36
N ALA A 218 32.24 -11.32 4.35
CA ALA A 218 32.78 -9.97 4.15
C ALA A 218 34.31 -9.95 4.03
N ALA A 219 34.99 -10.99 4.52
CA ALA A 219 36.44 -11.13 4.43
C ALA A 219 36.92 -11.33 2.97
N GLN A 220 36.11 -11.96 2.11
CA GLN A 220 36.48 -12.30 0.74
C GLN A 220 36.63 -11.08 -0.19
N VAL A 221 35.91 -9.97 0.09
CA VAL A 221 35.95 -8.76 -0.76
C VAL A 221 37.22 -7.93 -0.52
N LYS A 222 37.84 -8.05 0.66
CA LYS A 222 39.09 -7.36 0.97
C LYS A 222 40.30 -8.01 0.30
N GLU A 223 40.30 -9.32 0.13
CA GLU A 223 41.39 -10.02 -0.58
C GLU A 223 41.41 -9.67 -2.06
N SER A 224 40.25 -9.59 -2.72
CA SER A 224 40.14 -9.28 -4.14
C SER A 224 40.41 -7.80 -4.50
N THR A 225 40.26 -6.86 -3.56
CA THR A 225 40.64 -5.45 -3.78
C THR A 225 42.12 -5.16 -3.55
N SER A 226 42.84 -6.03 -2.83
CA SER A 226 44.31 -5.91 -2.67
C SER A 226 45.11 -6.35 -3.90
N LEU A 227 44.50 -7.12 -4.81
CA LEU A 227 45.14 -7.63 -6.03
C LEU A 227 45.06 -6.67 -7.24
N TYR A 228 44.36 -5.53 -7.12
CA TYR A 228 44.26 -4.52 -8.18
C TYR A 228 44.94 -3.18 -7.82
N VAL A 229 45.64 -3.14 -6.69
CA VAL A 229 46.51 -2.00 -6.32
C VAL A 229 47.87 -2.58 -5.93
N SER A 230 48.61 -3.03 -6.95
CA SER A 230 50.03 -3.40 -6.87
C SER A 230 50.66 -3.06 -8.23
#